data_AF-A0AAP0S0X6-F1
#
_entry.id   AF-A0AAP0S0X6-F1
#
_cell.length_a   1.000
_cell.length_b   1.000
_cell.length_c   1.000
_cell.angle_alpha   90.00
_cell.angle_beta   90.00
_cell.angle_gamma   90.00
#
_symmetry.space_group_name_H-M   'P 1'
#
loop_
_entity.id
_entity.type
_entity.pdbx_description
1 polymer ?
#
loop_
_entity_poly.entity_id
_entity_poly.type
_entity_poly.pdbx_seq_one_letter_code
_entity_poly.pdbx_strand_id
1 'polypeptide(L)'
;MGDTHQAFLAFQRAPEKNVISWTSMITGYARNGHGEQAFSFFVDMISYRLKPDDFTFGAVFHACSILVMLGQGRMVHACAIHYGFHAYVYVANGLVNMYAKCGDIEGSSRAFDDICSKDLISWNAMLFGYGLHGHASQALRLYEEMVASGIKPDKVTFIGLLMTCSHSGLIEKGRVIFESMWSGYGLPHEWDHVACMVDMLGRGGYLAEARELANNYSGTVSGKTSSSEALLGACFAHGDVRTGMFLGEDLKILDPQKDMNYVLLSNLYCACGQWKEAEMVRMAMADQRVKKKPGYSWIEVGNKMAAFVAGDHSNPYMDELCKILYFLEFEMRSPCFIGFGN
;
A
#
# COMPACT_ATOMS: atom_id res chain seq x y z
N MET A 1 11.77 9.43 -11.42
CA MET A 1 12.44 9.51 -10.10
C MET A 1 13.79 10.19 -10.29
N GLY A 2 14.23 11.02 -9.33
CA GLY A 2 15.46 11.80 -9.42
C GLY A 2 16.69 11.05 -8.89
N ASP A 3 17.87 11.35 -9.42
CA ASP A 3 19.14 10.73 -9.03
C ASP A 3 19.59 11.20 -7.63
N THR A 4 19.39 10.34 -6.62
CA THR A 4 19.75 10.62 -5.22
C THR A 4 21.26 10.72 -5.02
N HIS A 5 22.06 10.06 -5.86
CA HIS A 5 23.52 10.11 -5.76
C HIS A 5 24.05 11.47 -6.21
N GLN A 6 23.59 11.99 -7.34
CA GLN A 6 23.97 13.34 -7.79
C GLN A 6 23.49 14.43 -6.83
N ALA A 7 22.28 14.27 -6.28
CA ALA A 7 21.76 15.17 -5.25
C ALA A 7 22.68 15.19 -4.01
N PHE A 8 23.15 14.02 -3.57
CA PHE A 8 24.07 13.92 -2.44
C PHE A 8 25.41 14.60 -2.71
N LEU A 9 25.99 14.39 -3.89
CA LEU A 9 27.25 15.06 -4.28
C LEU A 9 27.10 16.59 -4.31
N ALA A 10 25.99 17.09 -4.85
CA ALA A 10 25.69 18.52 -4.85
C ALA A 10 25.52 19.07 -3.42
N PHE A 11 24.81 18.35 -2.58
CA PHE A 11 24.63 18.70 -1.16
C PHE A 11 25.97 18.75 -0.42
N GLN A 12 26.85 17.77 -0.61
CA GLN A 12 28.19 17.77 0.00
C GLN A 12 29.00 19.00 -0.41
N ARG A 13 29.01 19.33 -1.71
CA ARG A 13 29.73 20.49 -2.27
C ARG A 13 29.14 21.84 -1.89
N ALA A 14 27.91 21.89 -1.39
CA ALA A 14 27.27 23.13 -0.98
C ALA A 14 28.07 23.81 0.15
N PRO A 15 28.49 25.08 0.00
CA PRO A 15 29.31 25.79 0.97
C PRO A 15 28.56 26.01 2.29
N GLU A 16 27.25 26.23 2.21
CA GLU A 16 26.34 26.31 3.35
C GLU A 16 25.17 25.36 3.14
N LYS A 17 24.73 24.72 4.22
CA LYS A 17 23.59 23.79 4.23
C LYS A 17 22.56 24.34 5.20
N ASN A 18 21.38 24.70 4.69
CA ASN A 18 20.26 25.24 5.45
C ASN A 18 19.08 24.24 5.48
N VAL A 19 18.02 24.58 6.22
CA VAL A 19 16.80 23.75 6.36
C VAL A 19 16.27 23.23 5.02
N ILE A 20 16.24 24.08 3.98
CA ILE A 20 15.74 23.71 2.65
C ILE A 20 16.61 22.61 2.02
N SER A 21 17.94 22.75 2.08
CA SER A 21 18.87 21.75 1.53
C SER A 21 18.74 20.39 2.23
N TRP A 22 18.62 20.37 3.56
CA TRP A 22 18.40 19.14 4.33
C TRP A 22 17.04 18.51 4.02
N THR A 23 15.97 19.31 4.02
CA THR A 23 14.60 18.86 3.69
C THR A 23 14.51 18.27 2.29
N SER A 24 15.26 18.84 1.34
CA SER A 24 15.36 18.33 -0.02
C SER A 24 16.02 16.96 -0.08
N MET A 25 17.09 16.74 0.69
CA MET A 25 17.74 15.43 0.79
C MET A 25 16.79 14.41 1.42
N ILE A 26 16.16 14.74 2.54
CA ILE A 26 15.20 13.87 3.23
C ILE A 26 14.05 13.48 2.29
N THR A 27 13.42 14.47 1.64
CA THR A 27 12.32 14.25 0.70
C THR A 27 12.76 13.42 -0.51
N GLY A 28 13.94 13.73 -1.07
CA GLY A 28 14.50 13.03 -2.21
C GLY A 28 14.75 11.55 -1.90
N TYR A 29 15.41 11.24 -0.78
CA TYR A 29 15.64 9.85 -0.38
C TYR A 29 14.33 9.14 -0.03
N ALA A 30 13.41 9.78 0.70
CA ALA A 30 12.11 9.18 1.05
C ALA A 30 11.30 8.78 -0.20
N ARG A 31 11.19 9.68 -1.18
CA ARG A 31 10.44 9.43 -2.43
C ARG A 31 11.08 8.37 -3.34
N ASN A 32 12.36 8.07 -3.15
CA ASN A 32 13.07 7.02 -3.88
C ASN A 32 13.13 5.70 -3.11
N GLY A 33 12.36 5.55 -2.02
CA GLY A 33 12.30 4.31 -1.23
C GLY A 33 13.50 4.09 -0.30
N HIS A 34 14.37 5.10 -0.15
CA HIS A 34 15.55 5.07 0.71
C HIS A 34 15.22 5.68 2.08
N GLY A 35 14.24 5.12 2.78
CA GLY A 35 13.70 5.69 4.01
C GLY A 35 14.69 5.73 5.17
N GLU A 36 15.60 4.76 5.29
CA GLU A 36 16.65 4.75 6.32
C GLU A 36 17.61 5.93 6.14
N GLN A 37 18.05 6.18 4.90
CA GLN A 37 18.89 7.33 4.58
C GLN A 37 18.14 8.64 4.86
N ALA A 38 16.86 8.73 4.46
CA ALA A 38 16.04 9.91 4.76
C ALA A 38 15.95 10.18 6.27
N PHE A 39 15.77 9.13 7.08
CA PHE A 39 15.78 9.25 8.54
C PHE A 39 17.16 9.66 9.09
N SER A 40 18.25 9.11 8.55
CA SER A 40 19.62 9.52 8.92
C SER A 40 19.85 11.02 8.66
N PHE A 41 19.43 11.55 7.50
CA PHE A 41 19.53 12.98 7.22
C PHE A 41 18.74 13.83 8.21
N PHE A 42 17.59 13.35 8.69
CA PHE A 42 16.82 14.03 9.71
C PHE A 42 17.54 14.07 11.06
N VAL A 43 18.11 12.95 11.49
CA VAL A 43 18.92 12.89 12.72
C VAL A 43 20.12 13.83 12.62
N ASP A 44 20.81 13.81 11.48
CA ASP A 44 21.94 14.69 11.23
C ASP A 44 21.52 16.16 11.28
N MET A 45 20.43 16.54 10.60
CA MET A 45 19.88 17.90 10.63
C MET A 45 19.66 18.41 12.07
N ILE A 46 19.07 17.58 12.93
CA ILE A 46 18.87 17.92 14.35
C ILE A 46 20.20 18.02 15.09
N SER A 47 21.17 17.14 14.82
CA SER A 47 22.49 17.17 15.45
C SER A 47 23.28 18.44 15.09
N TYR A 48 23.10 18.96 13.87
CA TYR A 48 23.59 20.27 13.41
C TYR A 48 22.80 21.46 13.96
N ARG A 49 21.86 21.23 14.90
CA ARG A 49 21.02 22.26 15.55
C ARG A 49 20.11 23.02 14.58
N LEU A 50 19.83 22.46 13.40
CA LEU A 50 18.84 23.01 12.48
C LEU A 50 17.45 22.57 12.92
N LYS A 51 16.52 23.52 12.96
CA LYS A 51 15.13 23.25 13.33
C LYS A 51 14.39 22.67 12.12
N PRO A 52 13.79 21.46 12.24
CA PRO A 52 12.90 20.93 11.22
C PRO A 52 11.71 21.86 10.97
N ASP A 53 11.22 21.88 9.74
CA ASP A 53 9.95 22.50 9.37
C ASP A 53 8.86 21.44 9.12
N ASP A 54 7.65 21.89 8.80
CA ASP A 54 6.50 21.04 8.51
C ASP A 54 6.75 20.10 7.32
N PHE A 55 7.43 20.59 6.27
CA PHE A 55 7.86 19.76 5.12
C PHE A 55 8.83 18.66 5.53
N THR A 56 9.77 18.97 6.43
CA THR A 56 10.70 17.99 7.00
C THR A 56 9.94 16.85 7.68
N PHE A 57 9.01 17.17 8.58
CA PHE A 57 8.22 16.15 9.29
C PHE A 57 7.38 15.30 8.33
N GLY A 58 6.71 15.92 7.36
CA GLY A 58 5.95 15.19 6.34
C GLY A 58 6.82 14.20 5.56
N ALA A 59 8.03 14.61 5.17
CA ALA A 59 8.96 13.76 4.45
C ALA A 59 9.49 12.58 5.29
N VAL A 60 9.81 12.80 6.57
CA VAL A 60 10.27 11.74 7.46
C VAL A 60 9.14 10.77 7.83
N PHE A 61 7.92 11.26 8.09
CA PHE A 61 6.77 10.38 8.29
C PHE A 61 6.49 9.52 7.05
N HIS A 62 6.63 10.10 5.85
CA HIS A 62 6.54 9.34 4.61
C HIS A 62 7.60 8.23 4.54
N ALA A 63 8.86 8.54 4.85
CA ALA A 63 9.94 7.55 4.92
C ALA A 63 9.63 6.42 5.92
N CYS A 64 9.17 6.77 7.13
CA CYS A 64 8.76 5.80 8.14
C CYS A 64 7.58 4.93 7.65
N SER A 65 6.62 5.52 6.93
CA SER A 65 5.45 4.80 6.40
C SER A 65 5.81 3.79 5.30
N ILE A 66 6.80 4.09 4.45
CA ILE A 66 7.22 3.18 3.37
C ILE A 66 8.00 1.99 3.92
N LEU A 67 8.84 2.22 4.93
CA LEU A 67 9.69 1.19 5.52
C LEU A 67 9.11 0.60 6.81
N VAL A 68 7.85 0.87 7.15
CA VAL A 68 7.16 0.31 8.33
C VAL A 68 7.99 0.52 9.63
N MET A 69 8.62 1.69 9.75
CA MET A 69 9.51 2.04 10.87
C MET A 69 8.73 2.66 12.02
N LEU A 70 7.91 1.86 12.72
CA LEU A 70 7.00 2.35 13.77
C LEU A 70 7.74 3.02 14.94
N GLY A 71 8.84 2.41 15.42
CA GLY A 71 9.64 2.95 16.52
C GLY A 71 10.20 4.34 16.20
N GLN A 72 10.84 4.48 15.05
CA GLN A 72 11.36 5.76 14.53
C GLN A 72 10.21 6.75 14.28
N GLY A 73 9.09 6.30 13.74
CA GLY A 73 7.90 7.12 13.53
C GLY A 73 7.37 7.74 14.83
N ARG A 74 7.35 6.96 15.93
CA ARG A 74 6.98 7.45 17.27
C ARG A 74 8.00 8.47 17.81
N MET A 75 9.29 8.26 17.58
CA MET A 75 10.32 9.24 17.94
C MET A 75 10.13 10.57 17.18
N VAL A 76 9.88 10.50 15.88
CA VAL A 76 9.63 11.67 15.03
C VAL A 76 8.35 12.39 15.44
N HIS A 77 7.30 11.64 15.83
CA HIS A 77 6.08 12.20 16.39
C HIS A 77 6.35 12.99 17.68
N ALA A 78 7.12 12.43 18.62
CA ALA A 78 7.53 13.17 19.82
C ALA A 78 8.32 14.44 19.47
N CYS A 79 9.19 14.39 18.46
CA CYS A 79 9.88 15.58 17.94
C CYS A 79 8.91 16.60 17.36
N ALA A 80 7.92 16.19 16.56
CA ALA A 80 6.92 17.09 15.98
C ALA A 80 6.12 17.82 17.07
N ILE A 81 5.78 17.14 18.17
CA ILE A 81 5.17 17.76 19.35
C ILE A 81 6.13 18.78 19.97
N HIS A 82 7.39 18.39 20.23
CA HIS A 82 8.40 19.25 20.84
C HIS A 82 8.64 20.55 20.06
N TYR A 83 8.66 20.48 18.73
CA TYR A 83 8.85 21.65 17.86
C TYR A 83 7.55 22.42 17.56
N GLY A 84 6.39 21.97 18.08
CA GLY A 84 5.11 22.66 17.91
C GLY A 84 4.38 22.40 16.60
N PHE A 85 4.76 21.36 15.85
CA PHE A 85 4.16 21.03 14.55
C PHE A 85 2.96 20.07 14.63
N HIS A 86 2.65 19.52 15.81
CA HIS A 86 1.54 18.58 15.99
C HIS A 86 0.17 19.14 15.57
N ALA A 87 -0.04 20.45 15.68
CA ALA A 87 -1.28 21.11 15.29
C ALA A 87 -1.39 21.42 13.78
N TYR A 88 -0.31 21.22 13.01
CA TYR A 88 -0.30 21.54 11.58
C TYR A 88 -0.94 20.38 10.81
N VAL A 89 -2.06 20.65 10.12
CA VAL A 89 -2.87 19.65 9.41
C VAL A 89 -2.03 18.81 8.44
N TYR A 90 -1.09 19.42 7.71
CA TYR A 90 -0.18 18.70 6.82
C TYR A 90 0.66 17.64 7.55
N VAL A 91 1.21 18.00 8.71
CA VAL A 91 2.04 17.11 9.54
C VAL A 91 1.19 16.02 10.18
N ALA A 92 0.00 16.38 10.68
CA ALA A 92 -0.95 15.43 11.25
C ALA A 92 -1.46 14.42 10.22
N ASN A 93 -1.74 14.83 8.99
CA ASN A 93 -2.12 13.93 7.89
C ASN A 93 -0.99 12.93 7.57
N GLY A 94 0.27 13.39 7.58
CA GLY A 94 1.44 12.53 7.46
C GLY A 94 1.54 11.51 8.60
N LEU A 95 1.23 11.94 9.82
CA LEU A 95 1.24 11.11 11.02
C LEU A 95 0.15 10.02 10.98
N VAL A 96 -1.08 10.37 10.60
CA VAL A 96 -2.20 9.42 10.40
C VAL A 96 -1.78 8.32 9.43
N ASN A 97 -1.27 8.70 8.26
CA ASN A 97 -0.82 7.74 7.24
C ASN A 97 0.38 6.91 7.72
N MET A 98 1.32 7.49 8.47
CA MET A 98 2.46 6.77 9.03
C MET A 98 2.02 5.67 9.99
N TYR A 99 1.18 5.99 10.98
CA TYR A 99 0.69 4.99 11.93
C TYR A 99 -0.11 3.88 11.22
N ALA A 100 -1.01 4.24 10.29
CA ALA A 100 -1.78 3.26 9.54
C ALA A 100 -0.88 2.30 8.75
N LYS A 101 0.09 2.82 7.98
CA LYS A 101 1.00 1.97 7.18
C LYS A 101 1.99 1.18 8.03
N CYS A 102 2.31 1.67 9.23
CA CYS A 102 3.15 0.97 10.20
C CYS A 102 2.41 -0.12 11.00
N GLY A 103 1.13 -0.37 10.71
CA GLY A 103 0.35 -1.41 11.37
C GLY A 103 -0.38 -0.97 12.66
N ASP A 104 -0.24 0.28 13.08
CA ASP A 104 -0.82 0.82 14.33
C ASP A 104 -2.08 1.64 14.01
N ILE A 105 -3.16 0.95 13.65
CA ILE A 105 -4.42 1.60 13.23
C ILE A 105 -5.07 2.41 14.35
N GLU A 106 -4.91 1.99 15.61
CA GLU A 106 -5.40 2.75 16.75
C GLU A 106 -4.62 4.06 16.93
N GLY A 107 -3.29 4.03 16.77
CA GLY A 107 -2.46 5.23 16.74
C GLY A 107 -2.85 6.18 15.61
N SER A 108 -3.21 5.63 14.45
CA SER A 108 -3.72 6.41 13.31
C SER A 108 -5.06 7.08 13.63
N SER A 109 -6.01 6.35 14.22
CA SER A 109 -7.30 6.90 14.63
C SER A 109 -7.14 8.03 15.66
N ARG A 110 -6.33 7.83 16.69
CA ARG A 110 -6.06 8.89 17.69
C ARG A 110 -5.44 10.12 17.05
N ALA A 111 -4.45 9.94 16.18
CA ALA A 111 -3.82 11.05 15.46
C ALA A 111 -4.82 11.79 14.55
N PHE A 112 -5.80 11.09 13.98
CA PHE A 112 -6.88 11.69 13.19
C PHE A 112 -7.86 12.47 14.08
N ASP A 113 -8.26 11.90 15.21
CA ASP A 113 -9.17 12.52 16.17
C ASP A 113 -8.60 13.84 16.71
N ASP A 114 -7.29 13.88 16.98
CA ASP A 114 -6.54 15.06 17.46
C ASP A 114 -6.48 16.21 16.43
N ILE A 115 -6.85 15.99 15.16
CA ILE A 115 -6.88 17.06 14.15
C ILE A 115 -8.09 17.97 14.40
N CYS A 116 -7.83 19.20 14.86
CA CYS A 116 -8.87 20.20 15.13
C CYS A 116 -9.70 20.58 13.89
N SER A 117 -9.03 20.79 12.75
CA SER A 117 -9.66 21.18 11.48
C SER A 117 -9.28 20.19 10.39
N LYS A 118 -10.06 19.11 10.28
CA LYS A 118 -9.85 18.05 9.30
C LYS A 118 -10.15 18.54 7.90
N ASP A 119 -9.19 18.38 6.99
CA ASP A 119 -9.39 18.63 5.56
C ASP A 119 -9.69 17.32 4.82
N LEU A 120 -10.00 17.42 3.53
CA LEU A 120 -10.24 16.26 2.66
C LEU A 120 -9.10 15.23 2.73
N ILE A 121 -7.85 15.69 2.90
CA ILE A 121 -6.68 14.81 3.00
C ILE A 121 -6.69 14.05 4.34
N SER A 122 -7.08 14.69 5.46
CA SER A 122 -7.27 14.03 6.76
C SER A 122 -8.27 12.88 6.67
N TRP A 123 -9.45 13.15 6.09
CA TRP A 123 -10.51 12.15 5.93
C TRP A 123 -10.07 10.99 5.04
N ASN A 124 -9.47 11.31 3.88
CA ASN A 124 -8.96 10.30 2.96
C ASN A 124 -7.86 9.45 3.62
N ALA A 125 -6.90 10.06 4.35
CA ALA A 125 -5.83 9.32 5.02
C ALA A 125 -6.36 8.27 5.99
N MET A 126 -7.33 8.62 6.83
CA MET A 126 -7.92 7.68 7.78
C MET A 126 -8.82 6.64 7.09
N LEU A 127 -9.55 7.03 6.03
CA LEU A 127 -10.35 6.12 5.21
C LEU A 127 -9.48 5.02 4.58
N PHE A 128 -8.35 5.40 3.98
CA PHE A 128 -7.35 4.44 3.46
C PHE A 128 -6.76 3.58 4.58
N GLY A 129 -6.52 4.17 5.75
CA GLY A 129 -6.09 3.43 6.94
C GLY A 129 -7.05 2.31 7.31
N TYR A 130 -8.34 2.60 7.47
CA TYR A 130 -9.34 1.57 7.76
C TYR A 130 -9.47 0.53 6.63
N GLY A 131 -9.43 0.96 5.36
CA GLY A 131 -9.49 0.05 4.21
C GLY A 131 -8.31 -0.91 4.12
N LEU A 132 -7.08 -0.44 4.40
CA LEU A 132 -5.88 -1.27 4.43
C LEU A 132 -5.96 -2.35 5.52
N HIS A 133 -6.57 -2.01 6.65
CA HIS A 133 -6.70 -2.89 7.82
C HIS A 133 -7.97 -3.75 7.83
N GLY A 134 -8.75 -3.74 6.73
CA GLY A 134 -9.97 -4.55 6.62
C GLY A 134 -11.12 -4.09 7.52
N HIS A 135 -11.06 -2.86 8.05
CA HIS A 135 -12.07 -2.28 8.92
C HIS A 135 -13.18 -1.57 8.12
N ALA A 136 -13.85 -2.30 7.23
CA ALA A 136 -14.82 -1.71 6.31
C ALA A 136 -15.98 -0.99 7.00
N SER A 137 -16.47 -1.52 8.13
CA SER A 137 -17.53 -0.88 8.90
C SER A 137 -17.12 0.50 9.42
N GLN A 138 -15.88 0.65 9.91
CA GLN A 138 -15.33 1.93 10.34
C GLN A 138 -15.15 2.88 9.15
N ALA A 139 -14.57 2.41 8.05
CA ALA A 139 -14.35 3.21 6.84
C ALA A 139 -15.66 3.79 6.28
N LEU A 140 -16.72 3.00 6.22
CA LEU A 140 -18.01 3.44 5.69
C LEU A 140 -18.70 4.45 6.62
N ARG A 141 -18.64 4.25 7.94
CA ARG A 141 -19.11 5.26 8.90
C ARG A 141 -18.32 6.55 8.81
N LEU A 142 -16.99 6.45 8.64
CA LEU A 142 -16.13 7.63 8.48
C LEU A 142 -16.48 8.41 7.20
N TYR A 143 -16.83 7.73 6.12
CA TYR A 143 -17.34 8.36 4.90
C TYR A 143 -18.69 9.06 5.11
N GLU A 144 -19.62 8.44 5.83
CA GLU A 144 -20.89 9.08 6.18
C GLU A 144 -20.67 10.34 7.04
N GLU A 145 -19.76 10.29 8.00
CA GLU A 145 -19.38 11.42 8.86
C GLU A 145 -18.70 12.55 8.07
N MET A 146 -17.81 12.21 7.13
CA MET A 146 -17.16 13.14 6.21
C MET A 146 -18.21 13.94 5.42
N VAL A 147 -19.20 13.25 4.84
CA VAL A 147 -20.29 13.87 4.08
C VAL A 147 -21.18 14.72 4.99
N ALA A 148 -21.54 14.22 6.17
CA ALA A 148 -22.34 14.94 7.16
C ALA A 148 -21.64 16.22 7.68
N SER A 149 -20.31 16.20 7.71
CA SER A 149 -19.46 17.35 8.05
C SER A 149 -19.31 18.36 6.90
N GLY A 150 -19.98 18.15 5.77
CA GLY A 150 -19.97 19.03 4.60
C GLY A 150 -18.71 18.91 3.74
N ILE A 151 -17.83 17.93 4.00
CA ILE A 151 -16.66 17.68 3.16
C ILE A 151 -17.12 16.88 1.95
N LYS A 152 -16.93 17.45 0.74
CA LYS A 152 -17.29 16.79 -0.50
C LYS A 152 -16.27 15.68 -0.84
N PRO A 153 -16.72 14.41 -0.99
CA PRO A 153 -15.88 13.33 -1.51
C PRO A 153 -15.28 13.66 -2.88
N ASP A 154 -14.03 13.26 -3.07
CA ASP A 154 -13.34 13.36 -4.35
C ASP A 154 -13.01 11.98 -4.93
N LYS A 155 -12.34 11.96 -6.08
CA LYS A 155 -11.90 10.72 -6.72
C LYS A 155 -11.04 9.87 -5.78
N VAL A 156 -10.17 10.50 -5.00
CA VAL A 156 -9.30 9.82 -4.04
C VAL A 156 -10.11 9.17 -2.91
N THR A 157 -11.18 9.82 -2.43
CA THR A 157 -12.12 9.22 -1.47
C THR A 157 -12.73 7.93 -2.01
N PHE A 158 -13.18 7.94 -3.26
CA PHE A 158 -13.81 6.77 -3.88
C PHE A 158 -12.83 5.62 -4.13
N ILE A 159 -11.56 5.89 -4.44
CA ILE A 159 -10.52 4.84 -4.47
C ILE A 159 -10.42 4.16 -3.10
N GLY A 160 -10.37 4.93 -2.01
CA GLY A 160 -10.30 4.38 -0.65
C GLY A 160 -11.52 3.51 -0.28
N LEU A 161 -12.72 3.95 -0.67
CA LEU A 161 -13.96 3.19 -0.47
C LEU A 161 -14.00 1.88 -1.27
N LEU A 162 -13.61 1.92 -2.54
CA LEU A 162 -13.61 0.75 -3.41
C LEU A 162 -12.53 -0.25 -2.97
N MET A 163 -11.35 0.22 -2.58
CA MET A 163 -10.30 -0.61 -1.99
C MET A 163 -10.80 -1.29 -0.71
N THR A 164 -11.48 -0.55 0.17
CA THR A 164 -12.12 -1.09 1.38
C THR A 164 -13.11 -2.20 1.04
N CYS A 165 -13.98 -1.97 0.06
CA CYS A 165 -14.95 -2.98 -0.38
C CYS A 165 -14.26 -4.20 -1.00
N SER A 166 -13.15 -4.01 -1.72
CA SER A 166 -12.36 -5.11 -2.29
C SER A 166 -11.77 -5.99 -1.19
N HIS A 167 -11.10 -5.38 -0.21
CA HIS A 167 -10.44 -6.11 0.87
C HIS A 167 -11.43 -6.84 1.80
N SER A 168 -12.64 -6.31 1.95
CA SER A 168 -13.69 -6.91 2.79
C SER A 168 -14.73 -7.72 2.01
N GLY A 169 -14.56 -7.89 0.70
CA GLY A 169 -15.47 -8.68 -0.14
C GLY A 169 -16.90 -8.12 -0.25
N LEU A 170 -17.08 -6.80 -0.07
CA LEU A 170 -18.39 -6.14 -0.08
C LEU A 170 -18.83 -5.77 -1.51
N ILE A 171 -19.05 -6.78 -2.35
CA ILE A 171 -19.25 -6.62 -3.81
C ILE A 171 -20.41 -5.69 -4.15
N GLU A 172 -21.61 -5.95 -3.61
CA GLU A 172 -22.79 -5.12 -3.91
C GLU A 172 -22.61 -3.68 -3.42
N LYS A 173 -21.93 -3.50 -2.28
CA LYS A 173 -21.63 -2.17 -1.74
C LYS A 173 -20.63 -1.43 -2.63
N GLY A 174 -19.61 -2.13 -3.14
CA GLY A 174 -18.66 -1.61 -4.11
C GLY A 174 -19.33 -1.14 -5.40
N ARG A 175 -20.27 -1.91 -5.95
CA ARG A 175 -21.06 -1.50 -7.14
C ARG A 175 -21.85 -0.22 -6.88
N VAL A 176 -22.61 -0.16 -5.79
CA VAL A 176 -23.38 1.05 -5.42
C VAL A 176 -22.46 2.27 -5.27
N ILE A 177 -21.31 2.10 -4.60
CA ILE A 177 -20.33 3.18 -4.43
C ILE A 177 -19.78 3.63 -5.79
N PHE A 178 -19.42 2.70 -6.67
CA PHE A 178 -18.90 3.00 -8.01
C PHE A 178 -19.93 3.76 -8.87
N GLU A 179 -21.21 3.35 -8.84
CA GLU A 179 -22.29 4.06 -9.54
C GLU A 179 -22.58 5.45 -8.96
N SER A 180 -22.48 5.58 -7.63
CA SER A 180 -22.72 6.85 -6.93
C SER A 180 -21.74 7.96 -7.32
N MET A 181 -20.53 7.61 -7.77
CA MET A 181 -19.54 8.57 -8.24
C MET A 181 -20.10 9.49 -9.32
N TRP A 182 -20.71 8.90 -10.36
CA TRP A 182 -21.28 9.65 -11.46
C TRP A 182 -22.66 10.20 -11.11
N SER A 183 -23.55 9.36 -10.60
CA SER A 183 -24.95 9.71 -10.36
C SER A 183 -25.16 10.69 -9.21
N GLY A 184 -24.36 10.59 -8.15
CA GLY A 184 -24.45 11.43 -6.96
C GLY A 184 -23.47 12.61 -6.95
N TYR A 185 -22.26 12.43 -7.45
CA TYR A 185 -21.18 13.42 -7.32
C TYR A 185 -20.69 14.04 -8.65
N GLY A 186 -21.13 13.50 -9.80
CA GLY A 186 -20.66 13.94 -11.12
C GLY A 186 -19.18 13.66 -11.38
N LEU A 187 -18.60 12.69 -10.68
CA LEU A 187 -17.20 12.30 -10.82
C LEU A 187 -17.08 11.19 -11.87
N PRO A 188 -16.23 11.36 -12.91
CA PRO A 188 -15.99 10.31 -13.87
C PRO A 188 -15.17 9.18 -13.24
N HIS A 189 -15.40 7.96 -13.71
CA HIS A 189 -14.58 6.81 -13.33
C HIS A 189 -13.19 6.92 -13.99
N GLU A 190 -12.17 6.96 -13.16
CA GLU A 190 -10.77 6.84 -13.59
C GLU A 190 -10.24 5.42 -13.38
N TRP A 191 -9.11 5.12 -14.01
CA TRP A 191 -8.52 3.79 -14.04
C TRP A 191 -8.22 3.21 -12.65
N ASP A 192 -7.86 4.03 -11.64
CA ASP A 192 -7.67 3.56 -10.27
C ASP A 192 -8.96 2.98 -9.67
N HIS A 193 -10.11 3.61 -9.91
CA HIS A 193 -11.42 3.12 -9.45
C HIS A 193 -11.78 1.81 -10.14
N VAL A 194 -11.50 1.75 -11.44
CA VAL A 194 -11.73 0.53 -12.24
C VAL A 194 -10.84 -0.60 -11.75
N ALA A 195 -9.57 -0.35 -11.46
CA ALA A 195 -8.66 -1.35 -10.92
C ALA A 195 -9.17 -1.92 -9.59
N CYS A 196 -9.67 -1.08 -8.67
CA CYS A 196 -10.29 -1.54 -7.43
C CYS A 196 -11.54 -2.39 -7.67
N MET A 197 -12.40 -2.01 -8.63
CA MET A 197 -13.59 -2.80 -8.98
C MET A 197 -13.22 -4.15 -9.63
N VAL A 198 -12.24 -4.17 -10.53
CA VAL A 198 -11.76 -5.39 -11.18
C VAL A 198 -11.13 -6.34 -10.16
N ASP A 199 -10.33 -5.82 -9.22
CA ASP A 199 -9.78 -6.61 -8.11
C ASP A 199 -10.91 -7.20 -7.23
N MET A 200 -11.90 -6.39 -6.87
CA MET A 200 -13.04 -6.82 -6.05
C MET A 200 -13.88 -7.90 -6.72
N LEU A 201 -14.33 -7.65 -7.96
CA LEU A 201 -15.11 -8.60 -8.75
C LEU A 201 -14.31 -9.87 -9.03
N GLY A 202 -13.03 -9.70 -9.33
CA GLY A 202 -12.08 -10.78 -9.56
C GLY A 202 -11.95 -11.70 -8.34
N ARG A 203 -11.73 -11.14 -7.14
CA ARG A 203 -11.72 -11.90 -5.88
C ARG A 203 -13.05 -12.60 -5.63
N GLY A 204 -14.15 -11.92 -5.94
CA GLY A 204 -15.51 -12.46 -5.82
C GLY A 204 -15.91 -13.53 -6.83
N GLY A 205 -15.08 -13.82 -7.85
CA GLY A 205 -15.37 -14.81 -8.89
C GLY A 205 -16.23 -14.28 -10.05
N TYR A 206 -16.55 -12.99 -10.08
CA TYR A 206 -17.32 -12.33 -11.15
C TYR A 206 -16.41 -11.97 -12.35
N LEU A 207 -15.67 -12.97 -12.88
CA LEU A 207 -14.62 -12.76 -13.87
C LEU A 207 -15.10 -12.15 -15.19
N ALA A 208 -16.33 -12.49 -15.62
CA ALA A 208 -16.90 -11.94 -16.85
C ALA A 208 -17.13 -10.43 -16.74
N GLU A 209 -17.73 -9.98 -15.64
CA GLU A 209 -17.97 -8.56 -15.35
C GLU A 209 -16.66 -7.81 -15.12
N ALA A 210 -15.72 -8.40 -14.36
CA ALA A 210 -14.39 -7.82 -14.14
C ALA A 210 -13.68 -7.55 -15.48
N ARG A 211 -13.77 -8.50 -16.43
CA ARG A 211 -13.18 -8.35 -17.76
C ARG A 211 -13.88 -7.29 -18.60
N GLU A 212 -15.21 -7.29 -18.62
CA GLU A 212 -15.99 -6.29 -19.35
C GLU A 212 -15.64 -4.88 -18.87
N LEU A 213 -15.60 -4.69 -17.55
CA LEU A 213 -15.23 -3.42 -16.95
C LEU A 213 -13.79 -3.01 -17.29
N ALA A 214 -12.83 -3.93 -17.22
CA ALA A 214 -11.44 -3.63 -17.61
C ALA A 214 -11.33 -3.22 -19.09
N ASN A 215 -12.07 -3.86 -19.98
CA ASN A 215 -12.05 -3.55 -21.41
C ASN A 215 -12.66 -2.17 -21.70
N ASN A 216 -13.77 -1.83 -21.04
CA ASN A 216 -14.49 -0.58 -21.24
C ASN A 216 -13.66 0.66 -20.90
N TYR A 217 -12.63 0.52 -20.04
CA TYR A 217 -11.80 1.64 -19.55
C TYR A 217 -10.31 1.53 -19.94
N SER A 218 -9.98 0.71 -20.93
CA SER A 218 -8.61 0.43 -21.39
C SER A 218 -7.92 1.56 -22.19
N GLY A 219 -8.43 2.79 -22.14
CA GLY A 219 -8.04 3.91 -23.01
C GLY A 219 -6.62 4.47 -22.79
N THR A 220 -5.89 4.07 -21.75
CA THR A 220 -4.49 4.48 -21.50
C THR A 220 -3.62 3.29 -21.15
N VAL A 221 -2.32 3.37 -21.45
CA VAL A 221 -1.34 2.30 -21.16
C VAL A 221 -1.27 2.00 -19.65
N SER A 222 -1.24 3.03 -18.80
CA SER A 222 -1.21 2.85 -17.34
C SER A 222 -2.47 2.15 -16.80
N GLY A 223 -3.65 2.58 -17.28
CA GLY A 223 -4.91 1.95 -16.89
C GLY A 223 -4.99 0.49 -17.34
N LYS A 224 -4.52 0.19 -18.56
CA LYS A 224 -4.45 -1.19 -19.09
C LYS A 224 -3.58 -2.09 -18.20
N THR A 225 -2.45 -1.61 -17.70
CA THR A 225 -1.55 -2.40 -16.84
C THR A 225 -2.21 -2.78 -15.52
N SER A 226 -2.71 -1.81 -14.73
CA SER A 226 -3.25 -2.09 -13.39
C SER A 226 -4.51 -2.95 -13.39
N SER A 227 -5.44 -2.74 -14.32
CA SER A 227 -6.65 -3.59 -14.43
C SER A 227 -6.29 -5.01 -14.91
N SER A 228 -5.30 -5.14 -15.79
CA SER A 228 -4.84 -6.45 -16.27
C SER A 228 -4.09 -7.21 -15.18
N GLU A 229 -3.32 -6.53 -14.32
CA GLU A 229 -2.66 -7.14 -13.15
C GLU A 229 -3.69 -7.72 -12.18
N ALA A 230 -4.72 -6.93 -11.82
CA ALA A 230 -5.81 -7.38 -10.95
C ALA A 230 -6.57 -8.57 -11.56
N LEU A 231 -6.90 -8.49 -12.85
CA LEU A 231 -7.60 -9.57 -13.55
C LEU A 231 -6.75 -10.83 -13.71
N LEU A 232 -5.43 -10.71 -13.92
CA LEU A 232 -4.51 -11.85 -13.94
C LEU A 232 -4.49 -12.58 -12.58
N GLY A 233 -4.46 -11.82 -11.48
CA GLY A 233 -4.58 -12.36 -10.13
C GLY A 233 -5.90 -13.12 -9.93
N ALA A 234 -7.01 -12.56 -10.42
CA ALA A 234 -8.33 -13.20 -10.35
C ALA A 234 -8.42 -14.47 -11.21
N CYS A 235 -7.90 -14.44 -12.43
CA CYS A 235 -7.82 -15.61 -13.31
C CYS A 235 -7.02 -16.74 -12.68
N PHE A 236 -5.92 -16.42 -11.98
CA PHE A 236 -5.18 -17.39 -11.20
C PHE A 236 -6.01 -17.96 -10.04
N ALA A 237 -6.66 -17.11 -9.25
CA ALA A 237 -7.43 -17.53 -8.08
C ALA A 237 -8.63 -18.43 -8.43
N HIS A 238 -9.26 -18.20 -9.58
CA HIS A 238 -10.48 -18.89 -10.02
C HIS A 238 -10.26 -19.86 -11.19
N GLY A 239 -9.02 -20.08 -11.61
CA GLY A 239 -8.69 -21.05 -12.67
C GLY A 239 -9.16 -20.68 -14.08
N ASP A 240 -9.30 -19.39 -14.41
CA ASP A 240 -9.52 -18.93 -15.80
C ASP A 240 -8.18 -18.86 -16.54
N VAL A 241 -7.70 -20.04 -16.87
CA VAL A 241 -6.41 -20.32 -17.48
C VAL A 241 -6.21 -19.54 -18.78
N ARG A 242 -7.18 -19.65 -19.70
CA ARG A 242 -7.05 -19.13 -21.07
C ARG A 242 -6.86 -17.60 -21.05
N THR A 243 -7.61 -16.93 -20.19
CA THR A 243 -7.56 -15.47 -20.09
C THR A 243 -6.31 -15.02 -19.36
N GLY A 244 -5.96 -15.69 -18.26
CA GLY A 244 -4.75 -15.37 -17.52
C GLY A 244 -3.48 -15.53 -18.35
N MET A 245 -3.41 -16.51 -19.25
CA MET A 245 -2.29 -16.67 -20.19
C MET A 245 -2.14 -15.45 -21.10
N PHE A 246 -3.23 -15.02 -21.74
CA PHE A 246 -3.22 -13.88 -22.65
C PHE A 246 -2.80 -12.59 -21.92
N LEU A 247 -3.39 -12.33 -20.74
CA LEU A 247 -3.06 -11.15 -19.93
C LEU A 247 -1.61 -11.17 -19.45
N GLY A 248 -1.11 -12.32 -19.00
CA GLY A 248 0.24 -12.44 -18.50
C GLY A 248 1.30 -12.20 -19.58
N GLU A 249 1.08 -12.67 -20.80
CA GLU A 249 1.98 -12.38 -21.93
C GLU A 249 1.95 -10.90 -22.33
N ASP A 250 0.76 -10.29 -22.41
CA ASP A 250 0.62 -8.85 -22.65
C ASP A 250 1.34 -8.02 -21.57
N LEU A 251 1.17 -8.37 -20.29
CA LEU A 251 1.77 -7.67 -19.16
C LEU A 251 3.30 -7.79 -19.11
N LYS A 252 3.87 -8.92 -19.52
CA LYS A 252 5.33 -9.08 -19.64
C LYS A 252 5.94 -8.15 -20.68
N ILE A 253 5.19 -7.84 -21.74
CA ILE A 253 5.63 -6.91 -22.79
C ILE A 253 5.47 -5.46 -22.30
N LEU A 254 4.36 -5.15 -21.62
CA LEU A 254 4.06 -3.80 -21.14
C LEU A 254 4.94 -3.35 -19.98
N ASP A 255 5.25 -4.23 -19.02
CA ASP A 255 6.15 -3.95 -17.90
C ASP A 255 7.12 -5.13 -17.66
N PRO A 256 8.20 -5.21 -18.46
CA PRO A 256 9.17 -6.32 -18.38
C PRO A 256 9.98 -6.37 -17.09
N GLN A 257 9.92 -5.32 -16.25
CA GLN A 257 10.68 -5.25 -15.00
C GLN A 257 9.84 -5.67 -13.78
N LYS A 258 8.54 -5.88 -13.96
CA LYS A 258 7.61 -6.29 -12.91
C LYS A 258 7.70 -7.79 -12.65
N ASP A 259 8.31 -8.17 -11.54
CA ASP A 259 8.46 -9.57 -11.13
C ASP A 259 7.14 -10.32 -10.96
N MET A 260 6.11 -9.63 -10.44
CA MET A 260 4.77 -10.18 -10.21
C MET A 260 4.15 -10.80 -11.47
N ASN A 261 4.31 -10.17 -12.65
CA ASN A 261 3.70 -10.62 -13.91
C ASN A 261 4.25 -11.99 -14.34
N TYR A 262 5.57 -12.16 -14.26
CA TYR A 262 6.23 -13.44 -14.54
C TYR A 262 5.83 -14.52 -13.53
N VAL A 263 5.76 -14.17 -12.25
CA VAL A 263 5.43 -15.14 -11.18
C VAL A 263 4.00 -15.63 -11.31
N LEU A 264 3.02 -14.74 -11.50
CA LEU A 264 1.61 -15.12 -11.65
C LEU A 264 1.39 -15.96 -12.91
N LEU A 265 1.97 -15.56 -14.05
CA LEU A 265 1.86 -16.32 -15.29
C LEU A 265 2.51 -17.70 -15.20
N SER A 266 3.72 -17.79 -14.62
CA SER A 266 4.40 -19.08 -14.40
C SER A 266 3.58 -20.00 -13.50
N ASN A 267 3.01 -19.47 -12.41
CA ASN A 267 2.16 -20.25 -11.52
C ASN A 267 0.87 -20.71 -12.20
N LEU A 268 0.28 -19.88 -13.06
CA LEU A 268 -0.89 -20.25 -13.86
C LEU A 268 -0.57 -21.41 -14.82
N TYR A 269 0.57 -21.37 -15.51
CA TYR A 269 1.03 -22.49 -16.35
C TYR A 269 1.24 -23.77 -15.54
N CYS A 270 1.86 -23.69 -14.37
CA CYS A 270 2.02 -24.84 -13.46
C CYS A 270 0.68 -25.43 -13.04
N ALA A 271 -0.31 -24.60 -12.68
CA ALA A 271 -1.65 -25.04 -12.28
C ALA A 271 -2.37 -25.83 -13.39
N CYS A 272 -1.96 -25.65 -14.64
CA CYS A 272 -2.54 -26.31 -15.82
C CYS A 272 -1.70 -27.50 -16.32
N GLY A 273 -0.62 -27.85 -15.62
CA GLY A 273 0.32 -28.88 -16.05
C GLY A 273 1.17 -28.48 -17.26
N GLN A 274 1.21 -27.21 -17.63
CA GLN A 274 2.02 -26.66 -18.72
C GLN A 274 3.43 -26.31 -18.21
N TRP A 275 4.18 -27.34 -17.82
CA TRP A 275 5.48 -27.18 -17.16
C TRP A 275 6.54 -26.52 -18.05
N LYS A 276 6.49 -26.76 -19.37
CA LYS A 276 7.44 -26.20 -20.33
C LYS A 276 7.24 -24.68 -20.47
N GLU A 277 6.01 -24.25 -20.58
CA GLU A 277 5.62 -22.85 -20.66
C GLU A 277 5.97 -22.12 -19.36
N ALA A 278 5.71 -22.75 -18.21
CA ALA A 278 6.12 -22.21 -16.91
C ALA A 278 7.64 -22.01 -16.81
N GLU A 279 8.43 -22.98 -17.30
CA GLU A 279 9.89 -22.89 -17.36
C GLU A 279 10.35 -21.76 -18.29
N MET A 280 9.77 -21.64 -19.49
CA MET A 280 10.09 -20.55 -20.43
C MET A 280 9.82 -19.17 -19.82
N VAL A 281 8.72 -19.00 -19.08
CA VAL A 281 8.44 -17.74 -18.38
C VAL A 281 9.50 -17.43 -17.32
N ARG A 282 9.98 -18.44 -16.58
CA ARG A 282 11.04 -18.26 -15.57
C ARG A 282 12.40 -17.99 -16.19
N MET A 283 12.71 -18.60 -17.34
CA MET A 283 13.91 -18.28 -18.11
C MET A 283 13.86 -16.83 -18.61
N ALA A 284 12.74 -16.40 -19.22
CA ALA A 284 12.56 -15.02 -19.65
C ALA A 284 12.70 -14.02 -18.49
N MET A 285 12.19 -14.37 -17.30
CA MET A 285 12.36 -13.57 -16.08
C MET A 285 13.85 -13.41 -15.71
N ALA A 286 14.62 -14.50 -15.78
CA ALA A 286 16.05 -14.50 -15.50
C ALA A 286 16.87 -13.71 -16.55
N ASP A 287 16.52 -13.84 -17.83
CA ASP A 287 17.16 -13.11 -18.94
C ASP A 287 16.98 -11.60 -18.80
N GLN A 288 15.80 -11.16 -18.34
CA GLN A 288 15.50 -9.77 -18.03
C GLN A 288 16.12 -9.29 -16.69
N ARG A 289 16.87 -10.16 -16.01
CA ARG A 289 17.48 -9.92 -14.67
C ARG A 289 16.46 -9.56 -13.60
N VAL A 290 15.21 -9.95 -13.80
CA VAL A 290 14.14 -9.74 -12.84
C VAL A 290 14.22 -10.84 -11.80
N LYS A 291 14.34 -10.46 -10.53
CA LYS A 291 14.34 -11.40 -9.41
C LYS A 291 13.02 -11.29 -8.68
N LYS A 292 12.42 -12.44 -8.36
CA LYS A 292 11.28 -12.49 -7.45
C LYS A 292 11.73 -11.88 -6.13
N LYS A 293 11.08 -10.82 -5.68
CA LYS A 293 11.31 -10.31 -4.33
C LYS A 293 10.71 -11.29 -3.33
N PRO A 294 11.50 -11.83 -2.37
CA PRO A 294 10.92 -12.64 -1.31
C PRO A 294 9.98 -11.75 -0.50
N GLY A 295 8.83 -12.32 -0.10
CA GLY A 295 8.00 -11.67 0.91
C GLY A 295 8.71 -11.72 2.25
N TYR A 296 8.65 -10.65 3.03
CA TYR A 296 9.21 -10.63 4.36
C TYR A 296 8.35 -9.77 5.29
N SER A 297 8.35 -10.14 6.56
CA SER A 297 7.79 -9.35 7.66
C SER A 297 8.81 -9.32 8.78
N TRP A 298 8.65 -8.41 9.72
CA TRP A 298 9.49 -8.37 10.91
C TRP A 298 8.69 -7.81 12.07
N ILE A 299 9.10 -8.17 13.27
CA ILE A 299 8.56 -7.63 14.51
C ILE A 299 9.71 -7.15 15.37
N GLU A 300 9.43 -6.15 16.21
CA GLU A 300 10.34 -5.68 17.23
C GLU A 300 9.83 -6.12 18.60
N VAL A 301 10.61 -6.95 19.31
CA VAL A 301 10.29 -7.41 20.66
C VAL A 301 11.45 -7.06 21.58
N GLY A 302 11.22 -6.15 22.53
CA GLY A 302 12.26 -5.72 23.49
C GLY A 302 13.51 -5.14 22.81
N ASN A 303 13.33 -4.28 21.81
CA ASN A 303 14.39 -3.69 20.96
C ASN A 303 15.22 -4.71 20.17
N LYS A 304 14.72 -5.94 19.98
CA LYS A 304 15.31 -6.91 19.06
C LYS A 304 14.39 -7.08 17.86
N MET A 305 14.97 -6.91 16.68
CA MET A 305 14.30 -7.14 15.41
C MET A 305 14.36 -8.63 15.07
N ALA A 306 13.20 -9.26 14.94
CA ALA A 306 13.07 -10.60 14.40
C ALA A 306 12.47 -10.50 13.00
N ALA A 307 13.23 -10.88 11.98
CA ALA A 307 12.78 -10.91 10.59
C ALA A 307 12.30 -12.30 10.20
N PHE A 308 11.25 -12.35 9.39
CA PHE A 308 10.68 -13.53 8.78
C PHE A 308 10.72 -13.34 7.27
N VAL A 309 11.55 -14.12 6.59
CA VAL A 309 11.71 -14.03 5.13
C VAL A 309 11.15 -15.31 4.51
N ALA A 310 10.36 -15.18 3.45
CA ALA A 310 9.77 -16.32 2.77
C ALA A 310 10.87 -17.27 2.26
N GLY A 311 10.82 -18.54 2.69
CA GLY A 311 11.82 -19.56 2.39
C GLY A 311 13.01 -19.61 3.35
N ASP A 312 13.05 -18.72 4.36
CA ASP A 312 14.00 -18.79 5.46
C ASP A 312 13.47 -19.73 6.56
N HIS A 313 14.30 -20.69 6.96
CA HIS A 313 14.01 -21.65 8.04
C HIS A 313 14.99 -21.51 9.22
N SER A 314 15.75 -20.41 9.27
CA SER A 314 16.78 -20.18 10.28
C SER A 314 16.24 -19.82 11.66
N ASN A 315 14.96 -19.43 11.77
CA ASN A 315 14.37 -19.04 13.04
C ASN A 315 14.13 -20.29 13.93
N PRO A 316 14.67 -20.33 15.17
CA PRO A 316 14.56 -21.49 16.05
C PRO A 316 13.12 -21.85 16.47
N TYR A 317 12.16 -20.94 16.28
CA TYR A 317 10.75 -21.13 16.58
C TYR A 317 9.89 -21.44 15.33
N MET A 318 10.49 -21.65 14.14
CA MET A 318 9.73 -21.84 12.90
C MET A 318 8.70 -22.96 12.97
N ASP A 319 9.02 -24.09 13.61
CA ASP A 319 8.08 -25.22 13.72
C ASP A 319 6.83 -24.87 14.53
N GLU A 320 6.99 -24.10 15.62
CA GLU A 320 5.88 -23.65 16.45
C GLU A 320 5.04 -22.58 15.73
N LEU A 321 5.71 -21.63 15.06
CA LEU A 321 5.05 -20.62 14.24
C LEU A 321 4.25 -21.24 13.09
N CYS A 322 4.80 -22.25 12.40
CA CYS A 322 4.09 -22.97 11.34
C CYS A 322 2.83 -23.66 11.86
N LYS A 323 2.85 -24.22 13.09
CA LYS A 323 1.66 -24.82 13.71
C LYS A 323 0.59 -23.77 14.01
N ILE A 324 0.99 -22.62 14.54
CA ILE A 324 0.07 -21.50 14.80
C ILE A 324 -0.52 -20.98 13.49
N LEU A 325 0.31 -20.79 12.46
CA LEU A 325 -0.14 -20.34 11.14
C LEU A 325 -1.15 -21.32 10.52
N TYR A 326 -0.89 -22.62 10.62
CA TYR A 326 -1.83 -23.64 10.14
C TYR A 326 -3.16 -23.60 10.89
N PHE A 327 -3.12 -23.42 12.22
CA PHE A 327 -4.31 -23.26 13.03
C PHE A 327 -5.12 -22.02 12.63
N LEU A 328 -4.47 -20.86 12.49
CA LEU A 328 -5.12 -19.62 12.06
C LEU A 328 -5.72 -19.75 10.66
N GLU A 329 -5.00 -20.35 9.71
CA GLU A 329 -5.51 -20.58 8.36
C GLU A 329 -6.75 -21.49 8.37
N PHE A 330 -6.75 -22.52 9.21
CA PHE A 330 -7.90 -23.39 9.39
C PHE A 330 -9.11 -22.63 9.96
N GLU A 331 -8.92 -21.79 10.97
CA GLU A 331 -9.99 -20.96 11.53
C GLU A 331 -10.53 -19.97 10.50
N MET A 332 -9.65 -19.27 9.78
CA MET A 332 -10.05 -18.29 8.76
C MET A 332 -10.84 -18.91 7.60
N ARG A 333 -10.55 -20.17 7.24
CA ARG A 333 -11.27 -20.91 6.20
C ARG A 333 -12.56 -21.58 6.70
N SER A 334 -12.78 -21.63 8.01
CA SER A 334 -13.91 -22.30 8.65
C SER A 334 -14.82 -21.27 9.33
N PRO A 335 -15.80 -20.66 8.62
CA PRO A 335 -16.62 -19.56 9.13
C PRO A 335 -17.56 -19.90 10.30
N CYS A 336 -17.43 -21.07 10.94
CA CYS A 336 -18.28 -21.53 12.05
C CYS A 336 -17.60 -21.57 13.42
N PHE A 337 -16.35 -21.11 13.59
CA PHE A 337 -15.75 -21.02 14.93
C PHE A 337 -16.14 -19.71 15.62
N ILE A 338 -17.23 -19.78 16.39
CA ILE A 338 -17.56 -18.80 17.43
C ILE A 338 -16.42 -18.87 18.45
N GLY A 339 -15.70 -17.77 18.62
CA GLY A 339 -14.52 -17.67 19.46
C GLY A 339 -14.77 -18.12 20.90
N PHE A 340 -13.69 -18.56 21.54
CA PHE A 340 -13.65 -18.83 22.97
C PHE A 340 -14.12 -17.58 23.73
N GLY A 341 -15.31 -17.68 24.33
CA GLY A 341 -15.61 -16.94 25.54
C GLY A 341 -14.71 -17.47 26.64
N ASN A 342 -13.94 -16.57 27.24
CA ASN A 342 -13.59 -16.58 28.66
C ASN A 342 -13.29 -15.15 29.09
#